data_AF-F7JWL6-F1
#
_entry.id   AF-F7JWL6-F1
#
_cell.length_a   1.000
_cell.length_b   1.000
_cell.length_c   1.000
_cell.angle_alpha   90.00
_cell.angle_beta   90.00
_cell.angle_gamma   90.00
#
_symmetry.space_group_name_H-M   'P 1'
#
loop_
_entity.id
_entity.type
_entity.pdbx_description
1 polymer ?
#
loop_
_entity_poly.entity_id
_entity_poly.type
_entity_poly.pdbx_seq_one_letter_code
_entity_poly.pdbx_strand_id
1 'polypeptide(L)'
;MSFLQYIPFVLLFAAATALIYGWGLWRSQRQQQDLSNLLFSKGVSRIQKALKKQKQLSRQELEEAVKDLYAKQPFSSERIQVTDPKQFLDSLLPYMLRQHLISEIRQNHQTYYMIRK
;
A
#
# COMPACT_ATOMS: atom_id res chain seq x y z
N MET A 1 39.72 -4.46 -40.58
CA MET A 1 38.29 -4.49 -40.22
C MET A 1 38.03 -3.33 -39.28
N SER A 2 37.39 -2.27 -39.78
CA SER A 2 37.23 -0.98 -39.10
C SER A 2 36.19 -1.07 -37.98
N PHE A 3 36.56 -0.57 -36.80
CA PHE A 3 35.75 -0.50 -35.57
C PHE A 3 34.32 0.02 -35.78
N LEU A 4 34.13 0.89 -36.78
CA LEU A 4 32.83 1.43 -37.21
C LEU A 4 31.78 0.36 -37.57
N GLN A 5 32.19 -0.84 -38.00
CA GLN A 5 31.26 -1.92 -38.37
C GLN A 5 30.59 -2.57 -37.14
N TYR A 6 31.13 -2.40 -35.93
CA TYR A 6 30.59 -2.95 -34.68
C TYR A 6 29.61 -2.01 -33.97
N ILE A 7 29.65 -0.71 -34.28
CA ILE A 7 28.74 0.31 -33.74
C ILE A 7 27.26 -0.09 -33.84
N PRO A 8 26.73 -0.59 -34.98
CA PRO A 8 25.32 -1.00 -35.05
C PRO A 8 25.00 -2.18 -34.13
N PHE A 9 25.92 -3.13 -33.97
CA PHE A 9 25.72 -4.28 -33.08
C PHE A 9 25.69 -3.87 -31.61
N VAL A 10 26.56 -2.94 -31.20
CA VAL A 10 26.56 -2.39 -29.83
C VAL A 10 25.29 -1.59 -29.57
N LEU A 11 24.81 -0.80 -30.53
CA LEU A 11 23.55 -0.07 -30.42
C LEU A 11 22.34 -1.01 -30.30
N LEU A 12 22.29 -2.07 -31.11
CA LEU A 12 21.24 -3.08 -31.03
C LEU A 12 21.27 -3.82 -29.69
N PHE A 13 22.46 -4.14 -29.18
CA PHE A 13 22.62 -4.77 -27.88
C PHE A 13 22.17 -3.83 -26.75
N ALA A 14 22.55 -2.55 -26.79
CA ALA A 14 22.10 -1.54 -25.84
C ALA A 14 20.57 -1.33 -25.87
N ALA A 15 19.96 -1.36 -27.06
CA ALA A 15 18.51 -1.29 -27.20
C ALA A 15 17.82 -2.51 -26.59
N ALA A 16 18.35 -3.71 -26.83
CA ALA A 16 17.82 -4.94 -26.25
C ALA A 16 17.90 -4.95 -24.72
N THR A 17 19.04 -4.53 -24.15
CA THR A 17 19.20 -4.45 -22.69
C THR A 17 18.29 -3.38 -22.08
N ALA A 18 18.13 -2.22 -22.73
CA ALA A 18 17.22 -1.18 -22.28
C ALA A 18 15.76 -1.65 -22.22
N LEU A 19 15.31 -2.45 -23.21
CA LEU A 19 13.96 -3.03 -23.22
C LEU A 19 13.75 -4.00 -22.06
N ILE A 20 14.72 -4.89 -21.80
CA ILE A 20 14.64 -5.85 -20.69
C ILE A 20 14.61 -5.12 -19.34
N TYR A 21 15.46 -4.12 -19.15
CA TYR A 21 15.49 -3.31 -17.93
C TYR A 21 14.18 -2.54 -17.74
N GLY A 22 13.70 -1.85 -18.78
CA GLY A 22 12.43 -1.12 -18.73
C GLY A 22 11.25 -2.04 -18.37
N TRP A 23 11.20 -3.23 -18.96
CA TRP A 23 10.19 -4.24 -18.63
C TRP A 23 10.29 -4.73 -17.18
N GLY A 24 11.52 -4.98 -16.70
CA GLY A 24 11.77 -5.38 -15.32
C GLY A 24 11.30 -4.34 -14.30
N LEU A 25 11.61 -3.06 -14.56
CA LEU A 25 11.17 -1.93 -13.72
C LEU A 25 9.64 -1.81 -13.73
N TRP A 26 9.01 -1.92 -14.90
CA TRP A 26 7.54 -1.85 -15.00
C TRP A 26 6.83 -2.99 -14.26
N ARG A 27 7.38 -4.22 -14.33
CA ARG A 27 6.86 -5.35 -13.54
C ARG A 27 7.04 -5.10 -12.04
N SER A 28 8.23 -4.68 -11.61
CA SER A 28 8.53 -4.42 -10.20
C SER A 28 7.64 -3.32 -9.62
N GLN A 29 7.43 -2.24 -10.36
CA GLN A 29 6.56 -1.14 -9.94
C GLN A 29 5.10 -1.60 -9.75
N ARG A 30 4.57 -2.42 -10.67
CA ARG A 30 3.21 -2.95 -10.51
C ARG A 30 3.09 -3.93 -9.34
N GLN A 31 4.11 -4.76 -9.12
CA GLN A 31 4.15 -5.65 -7.97
C GLN A 31 4.12 -4.89 -6.64
N GLN A 32 4.85 -3.78 -6.53
CA GLN A 32 4.83 -2.88 -5.37
C GLN A 32 3.46 -2.19 -5.20
N GLN A 33 2.82 -1.78 -6.29
CA GLN A 33 1.48 -1.20 -6.27
C GLN A 33 0.44 -2.21 -5.76
N ASP A 34 0.50 -3.45 -6.23
CA ASP A 34 -0.40 -4.53 -5.81
C ASP A 34 -0.20 -4.89 -4.34
N LEU A 35 1.05 -4.97 -3.87
CA LEU A 35 1.37 -5.18 -2.45
C LEU A 35 0.82 -4.04 -1.57
N SER A 36 0.93 -2.81 -2.04
CA SER A 36 0.38 -1.64 -1.34
C SER A 36 -1.15 -1.76 -1.27
N ASN A 37 -1.82 -2.06 -2.39
CA ASN A 37 -3.28 -2.25 -2.43
C ASN A 37 -3.74 -3.39 -1.49
N LEU A 38 -2.97 -4.48 -1.41
CA LEU A 38 -3.21 -5.56 -0.45
C LEU A 38 -3.06 -5.09 1.00
N LEU A 39 -2.06 -4.26 1.32
CA LEU A 39 -1.90 -3.67 2.64
C LEU A 39 -3.07 -2.75 2.99
N PHE A 40 -3.48 -1.89 2.05
CA PHE A 40 -4.65 -1.02 2.22
C PHE A 40 -5.92 -1.82 2.47
N SER A 41 -6.22 -2.84 1.68
CA SER A 41 -7.42 -3.68 1.87
C SER A 41 -7.39 -4.47 3.18
N LYS A 42 -6.24 -5.01 3.58
CA LYS A 42 -6.05 -5.61 4.90
C LYS A 42 -6.24 -4.60 6.03
N GLY A 43 -5.78 -3.37 5.84
CA GLY A 43 -5.95 -2.25 6.78
C GLY A 43 -7.42 -1.91 6.98
N VAL A 44 -8.18 -1.74 5.90
CA VAL A 44 -9.64 -1.55 5.96
C VAL A 44 -10.29 -2.69 6.74
N SER A 45 -9.98 -3.94 6.41
CA SER A 45 -10.55 -5.11 7.10
C SER A 45 -10.18 -5.15 8.58
N ARG A 46 -8.95 -4.78 8.94
CA ARG A 46 -8.48 -4.74 10.33
C ARG A 46 -9.21 -3.67 11.14
N ILE A 47 -9.37 -2.47 10.58
CA ILE A 47 -10.11 -1.36 11.19
C ILE A 47 -11.59 -1.72 11.35
N GLN A 48 -12.23 -2.24 10.30
CA GLN A 48 -13.61 -2.71 10.39
C GLN A 48 -13.76 -3.80 11.46
N LYS A 49 -12.86 -4.79 11.53
CA LYS A 49 -12.92 -5.81 12.59
C LYS A 49 -12.73 -5.21 13.98
N ALA A 50 -11.83 -4.23 14.14
CA ALA A 50 -11.62 -3.55 15.41
C ALA A 50 -12.88 -2.77 15.83
N LEU A 51 -13.48 -2.01 14.92
CA LEU A 51 -14.72 -1.26 15.15
C LEU A 51 -15.97 -2.14 15.31
N LYS A 52 -15.97 -3.37 14.77
CA LYS A 52 -17.05 -4.35 15.06
C LYS A 52 -16.94 -4.87 16.49
N LYS A 53 -15.72 -5.05 17.01
CA LYS A 53 -15.48 -5.49 18.39
C LYS A 53 -15.74 -4.38 19.39
N GLN A 54 -15.30 -3.17 19.07
CA GLN A 54 -15.42 -1.99 19.91
C GLN A 54 -16.26 -0.97 19.16
N LYS A 55 -17.47 -0.66 19.66
CA LYS A 55 -18.46 0.18 18.96
C LYS A 55 -17.89 1.52 18.47
N GLN A 56 -16.88 2.05 19.16
CA GLN A 56 -16.24 3.33 18.89
C GLN A 56 -14.75 3.17 19.21
N LEU A 57 -13.88 3.67 18.34
CA LEU A 57 -12.43 3.69 18.56
C LEU A 57 -11.88 5.09 18.30
N SER A 58 -10.97 5.53 19.16
CA SER A 58 -10.17 6.72 18.96
C SER A 58 -9.11 6.49 17.89
N ARG A 59 -8.54 7.58 17.36
CA ARG A 59 -7.43 7.51 16.41
C ARG A 59 -6.23 6.73 16.96
N GLN A 60 -5.88 6.91 18.24
CA GLN A 60 -4.77 6.21 18.88
C GLN A 60 -4.98 4.69 18.96
N GLU A 61 -6.20 4.25 19.26
CA GLU A 61 -6.50 2.81 19.30
C GLU A 61 -6.48 2.19 17.89
N LEU A 62 -6.87 2.96 16.86
CA LEU A 62 -6.72 2.55 15.47
C LEU A 62 -5.24 2.47 15.06
N GLU A 63 -4.38 3.38 15.53
CA GLU A 63 -2.92 3.35 15.29
C GLU A 63 -2.31 2.05 15.83
N GLU A 64 -2.63 1.69 17.07
CA GLU A 64 -2.17 0.42 17.66
C GLU A 64 -2.76 -0.79 16.93
N ALA A 65 -4.01 -0.71 16.44
CA ALA A 65 -4.62 -1.81 15.70
C ALA A 65 -3.96 -2.10 14.34
N VAL A 66 -3.29 -1.11 13.73
CA VAL A 66 -2.64 -1.23 12.41
C VAL A 66 -1.11 -1.30 12.47
N LYS A 67 -0.49 -1.08 13.64
CA LYS A 67 0.97 -1.08 13.83
C LYS A 67 1.67 -2.35 13.35
N ASP A 68 1.11 -3.51 13.68
CA ASP A 68 1.67 -4.81 13.28
C ASP A 68 1.08 -5.34 11.96
N LEU A 69 0.42 -4.47 11.18
CA LEU A 69 -0.18 -4.88 9.93
C LEU A 69 0.88 -5.06 8.84
N TYR A 70 0.87 -6.23 8.22
CA TYR A 70 1.66 -6.54 7.05
C TYR A 70 0.82 -7.18 5.94
N ALA A 71 1.25 -6.99 4.71
CA ALA A 71 0.76 -7.70 3.55
C ALA A 71 1.91 -8.49 2.93
N LYS A 72 1.62 -9.73 2.54
CA LYS A 72 2.55 -10.65 1.88
C LYS A 72 1.84 -11.25 0.67
N GLN A 73 2.54 -11.35 -0.44
CA GLN A 73 2.03 -12.04 -1.62
C GLN A 73 2.04 -13.56 -1.40
N PRO A 74 1.00 -14.28 -1.87
CA PRO A 74 1.04 -15.74 -1.87
C PRO A 74 2.19 -16.21 -2.75
N PHE A 75 2.94 -17.22 -2.30
CA PHE A 75 4.08 -17.80 -3.02
C PHE A 75 5.29 -16.85 -3.26
N SER A 76 5.32 -15.66 -2.65
CA SER A 76 6.45 -14.73 -2.70
C SER A 76 7.01 -14.44 -1.31
N SER A 77 8.30 -14.14 -1.22
CA SER A 77 8.94 -13.67 0.02
C SER A 77 8.76 -12.16 0.25
N GLU A 78 8.24 -11.43 -0.75
CA GLU A 78 7.99 -10.00 -0.64
C GLU A 78 6.87 -9.70 0.35
N ARG A 79 7.16 -8.79 1.27
CA ARG A 79 6.22 -8.28 2.26
C ARG A 79 6.35 -6.77 2.40
N ILE A 80 5.23 -6.12 2.66
CA ILE A 80 5.18 -4.72 3.05
C ILE A 80 4.53 -4.64 4.43
N GLN A 81 5.12 -3.85 5.32
CA GLN A 81 4.62 -3.62 6.67
C GLN A 81 4.35 -2.13 6.83
N VAL A 82 3.37 -1.79 7.68
CA VAL A 82 3.13 -0.40 8.09
C VAL A 82 4.38 0.11 8.82
N THR A 83 5.08 1.07 8.22
CA THR A 83 6.28 1.70 8.81
C THR A 83 5.88 2.83 9.75
N ASP A 84 4.90 3.65 9.35
CA ASP A 84 4.30 4.70 10.17
C ASP A 84 2.78 4.50 10.24
N PRO A 85 2.24 4.03 11.38
CA PRO A 85 0.81 3.86 11.59
C PRO A 85 0.01 5.15 11.43
N LYS A 86 0.58 6.30 11.82
CA LYS A 86 -0.09 7.61 11.75
C LYS A 86 -0.29 8.01 10.30
N GLN A 87 0.80 8.00 9.53
CA GLN A 87 0.77 8.34 8.11
C GLN A 87 -0.10 7.36 7.30
N PHE A 88 -0.07 6.08 7.65
CA PHE A 88 -0.93 5.08 7.04
C PHE A 88 -2.41 5.39 7.27
N LEU A 89 -2.79 5.74 8.51
CA LEU A 89 -4.15 6.13 8.83
C LEU A 89 -4.57 7.46 8.20
N ASP A 90 -3.66 8.44 8.06
CA ASP A 90 -3.95 9.69 7.35
C ASP A 90 -4.34 9.44 5.89
N SER A 91 -3.82 8.38 5.28
CA SER A 91 -4.20 7.97 3.92
C SER A 91 -5.46 7.12 3.91
N LEU A 92 -5.59 6.20 4.88
CA LEU A 92 -6.64 5.19 4.92
C LEU A 92 -8.00 5.71 5.43
N LEU A 93 -8.00 6.55 6.47
CA LEU A 93 -9.23 7.04 7.10
C LEU A 93 -10.07 7.93 6.17
N PRO A 94 -9.50 8.92 5.45
CA PRO A 94 -10.27 9.70 4.49
C PRO A 94 -10.87 8.84 3.38
N TYR A 95 -10.14 7.80 2.94
CA TYR A 95 -10.67 6.85 1.97
C TYR A 95 -11.88 6.10 2.53
N MET A 96 -11.80 5.57 3.76
CA MET A 96 -12.91 4.84 4.38
C MET A 96 -14.13 5.73 4.67
N LEU A 97 -13.92 7.00 5.03
CA LEU A 97 -14.98 7.99 5.20
C LEU A 97 -15.68 8.31 3.85
N ARG A 98 -14.90 8.54 2.79
CA ARG A 98 -15.42 8.76 1.42
C ARG A 98 -16.21 7.58 0.89
N GLN A 99 -15.74 6.36 1.15
CA GLN A 99 -16.42 5.12 0.77
C GLN A 99 -17.57 4.75 1.72
N HIS A 100 -17.92 5.62 2.66
CA HIS A 100 -19.01 5.42 3.62
C HIS A 100 -18.91 4.13 4.45
N LEU A 101 -17.69 3.63 4.67
CA LEU A 101 -17.44 2.42 5.47
C LEU A 101 -17.47 2.71 6.98
N ILE A 102 -17.09 3.93 7.35
CA ILE A 102 -17.03 4.42 8.72
C ILE A 102 -17.56 5.86 8.79
N SER A 103 -17.89 6.31 9.99
CA SER A 103 -18.26 7.68 10.31
C SER A 103 -17.34 8.23 11.39
N GLU A 104 -16.99 9.51 11.28
CA GLU A 104 -16.29 10.25 12.34
C GLU A 104 -17.30 10.96 13.26
N ILE A 105 -17.03 10.95 14.56
CA ILE A 105 -17.80 11.67 15.57
C ILE A 105 -16.81 12.37 16.49
N ARG A 106 -17.08 13.64 16.78
CA ARG A 106 -16.30 14.43 17.74
C ARG A 106 -17.01 14.38 19.08
N GLN A 107 -16.35 13.84 20.11
CA GLN A 107 -16.81 13.86 21.50
C GLN A 107 -15.67 14.33 22.40
N ASN A 108 -15.94 15.25 23.33
CA ASN A 108 -14.96 15.75 24.31
C ASN A 108 -13.58 16.11 23.71
N HIS A 109 -13.57 16.92 22.65
CA HIS A 109 -12.34 17.33 21.94
C HIS A 109 -11.53 16.20 21.29
N GLN A 110 -12.02 14.96 21.31
CA GLN A 110 -11.42 13.81 20.65
C GLN A 110 -12.28 13.31 19.48
N THR A 111 -11.61 12.83 18.43
CA THR A 111 -12.27 12.25 17.26
C THR A 111 -12.33 10.74 17.40
N TYR A 112 -13.54 10.21 17.34
CA TYR A 112 -13.83 8.78 17.37
C TYR A 112 -14.37 8.34 16.01
N TYR A 113 -14.10 7.09 15.67
CA TYR A 113 -14.58 6.45 14.47
C TYR A 113 -15.54 5.32 14.84
N MET A 114 -16.59 5.15 14.05
CA MET A 114 -17.55 4.05 14.18
C MET A 114 -17.90 3.46 12.82
N ILE A 115 -18.34 2.21 12.81
CA ILE A 115 -18.88 1.60 11.59
C ILE A 115 -20.20 2.26 11.23
N ARG A 116 -20.32 2.65 9.96
CA ARG A 116 -21.59 3.07 9.40
C ARG A 116 -22.47 1.82 9.21
N LYS A 117 -23.65 1.82 9.83
CA LYS A 117 -24.68 0.81 9.62
C LYS A 117 -25.46 1.06 8.34
#